data_AF-A0A1M3P0S8-F1
#
_entry.id   AF-A0A1M3P0S8-F1
#
_cell.length_a   1.000
_cell.length_b   1.000
_cell.length_c   1.000
_cell.angle_alpha   90.00
_cell.angle_beta   90.00
_cell.angle_gamma   90.00
#
_symmetry.space_group_name_H-M   'P 1'
#
loop_
_entity.id
_entity.type
_entity.pdbx_description
1 polymer ?
#
loop_
_entity_poly.entity_id
_entity_poly.type
_entity_poly.pdbx_seq_one_letter_code
_entity_poly.pdbx_strand_id
1 'polypeptide(L)'
;MRASALLLLLSLLAVALPGQAQDAIHRCVDARGNPVFTDQPCASLQATSVQAPSTTAGASASPALPDLPMPMQSCAGTAAELRQRVIDAFALRDPNRLAGLMLWRGYGRAAVIGDIRSLGQLVRQPLLEIHFGNETDDDPDAADAAGPPAAAAEDGLQLRTGGGIDERSTRFAITRQAGCLWLRYRG
;
A
#
# COMPACT_ATOMS: atom_id res chain seq x y z
N MET A 1 3.78 -2.36 -54.48
CA MET A 1 5.21 -2.38 -54.07
C MET A 1 5.53 -1.37 -52.97
N ARG A 2 5.25 -0.07 -53.15
CA ARG A 2 5.55 0.97 -52.12
C ARG A 2 4.81 0.79 -50.78
N ALA A 3 3.53 0.42 -50.82
CA ALA A 3 2.74 0.19 -49.61
C ALA A 3 3.22 -1.04 -48.81
N SER A 4 3.59 -2.14 -49.49
CA SER A 4 4.15 -3.33 -48.85
C SER A 4 5.51 -3.07 -48.21
N ALA A 5 6.37 -2.27 -48.85
CA ALA A 5 7.65 -1.88 -48.29
C ALA A 5 7.48 -1.01 -47.03
N LEU A 6 6.48 -0.12 -47.02
CA LEU A 6 6.17 0.72 -45.85
C LEU A 6 5.62 -0.13 -44.69
N LEU A 7 4.71 -1.06 -44.96
CA LEU A 7 4.21 -2.00 -43.94
C LEU A 7 5.31 -2.88 -43.36
N LEU A 8 6.25 -3.34 -44.20
CA LEU A 8 7.40 -4.11 -43.75
C LEU A 8 8.36 -3.25 -42.89
N LEU A 9 8.55 -1.99 -43.25
CA LEU A 9 9.40 -1.07 -42.49
C LEU A 9 8.79 -0.74 -41.11
N LEU A 10 7.47 -0.56 -41.03
CA LEU A 10 6.77 -0.35 -39.76
C LEU A 10 6.80 -1.60 -38.86
N SER A 11 6.70 -2.80 -39.42
CA SER A 11 6.79 -4.03 -38.63
C SER A 11 8.20 -4.29 -38.10
N LEU A 12 9.25 -3.95 -38.86
CA LEU A 12 10.63 -4.00 -38.36
C LEU A 12 10.90 -2.97 -37.26
N LEU A 13 10.29 -1.79 -37.33
CA LEU A 13 10.45 -0.75 -36.30
C LEU A 13 9.82 -1.15 -34.95
N ALA A 14 8.73 -1.91 -34.98
CA ALA A 14 8.05 -2.40 -33.77
C ALA A 14 8.86 -3.45 -33.00
N VAL A 15 9.74 -4.20 -33.67
CA VAL A 15 10.61 -5.21 -33.05
C VAL A 15 11.85 -4.59 -32.39
N ALA A 16 12.23 -3.37 -32.78
CA ALA A 16 13.42 -2.69 -32.28
C ALA A 16 13.20 -1.87 -30.99
N LEU A 17 11.98 -1.83 -30.44
CA LEU A 17 11.79 -1.23 -29.13
C LEU A 17 12.39 -2.19 -28.07
N PRO A 18 13.41 -1.77 -27.31
CA PRO A 18 13.87 -2.57 -26.19
C PRO A 18 12.70 -2.74 -25.24
N GLY A 19 12.28 -3.99 -25.05
CA GLY A 19 11.36 -4.37 -23.99
C GLY A 19 12.04 -4.17 -22.65
N GLN A 20 12.15 -2.92 -22.18
CA GLN A 20 12.46 -2.57 -20.81
C GLN A 20 11.21 -2.86 -19.97
N ALA A 21 10.90 -4.14 -19.86
CA ALA A 21 9.68 -4.62 -19.25
C ALA A 21 10.01 -5.69 -18.23
N GLN A 22 11.02 -5.45 -17.38
CA GLN A 22 11.11 -5.86 -15.97
C GLN A 22 12.14 -4.96 -15.27
N ASP A 23 11.72 -3.82 -14.71
CA ASP A 23 12.52 -3.16 -13.67
C ASP A 23 12.56 -4.12 -12.49
N ALA A 24 13.67 -4.84 -12.35
CA ALA A 24 13.91 -5.66 -11.19
C ALA A 24 13.95 -4.73 -9.97
N ILE A 25 13.11 -4.97 -8.97
CA ILE A 25 13.19 -4.22 -7.71
C ILE A 25 14.56 -4.53 -7.08
N HIS A 26 15.45 -3.53 -7.08
CA HIS A 26 16.72 -3.57 -6.42
C HIS A 26 16.51 -3.46 -4.91
N ARG A 27 17.12 -4.39 -4.17
CA ARG A 27 17.17 -4.37 -2.70
C ARG A 27 18.51 -3.76 -2.31
N CYS A 28 18.50 -2.66 -1.59
CA CYS A 28 19.69 -1.89 -1.28
C CYS A 28 19.77 -1.58 0.23
N VAL A 29 20.93 -1.17 0.69
CA VAL A 29 21.14 -0.57 2.02
C VAL A 29 21.73 0.82 1.84
N ASP A 30 21.11 1.83 2.45
CA ASP A 30 21.63 3.20 2.43
C ASP A 30 22.87 3.37 3.34
N ALA A 31 23.49 4.55 3.29
CA ALA A 31 24.67 4.86 4.12
C ALA A 31 24.41 4.82 5.65
N ARG A 32 23.15 4.82 6.08
CA ARG A 32 22.75 4.73 7.50
C ARG A 32 22.37 3.30 7.91
N GLY A 33 22.46 2.33 6.99
CA GLY A 33 22.10 0.95 7.26
C GLY A 33 20.62 0.62 7.03
N ASN A 34 19.81 1.53 6.48
CA ASN A 34 18.39 1.27 6.25
C ASN A 34 18.15 0.50 4.94
N PRO A 35 17.21 -0.46 4.93
CA PRO A 35 16.81 -1.13 3.70
C PRO A 35 16.07 -0.16 2.76
N VAL A 36 16.44 -0.17 1.48
CA VAL A 36 15.83 0.62 0.41
C VAL A 36 15.44 -0.32 -0.73
N PHE A 37 14.22 -0.20 -1.23
CA PHE A 37 13.73 -0.95 -2.40
C PHE A 37 13.43 0.04 -3.52
N THR A 38 14.02 -0.16 -4.69
CA THR A 38 13.93 0.80 -5.80
C THR A 38 13.97 0.11 -7.16
N ASP A 39 13.36 0.73 -8.15
CA ASP A 39 13.47 0.40 -9.57
C ASP A 39 14.75 0.96 -10.21
N GLN A 40 15.48 1.83 -9.50
CA GLN A 40 16.78 2.34 -9.94
C GLN A 40 17.93 1.47 -9.41
N PRO A 41 19.06 1.34 -10.13
CA PRO A 41 20.22 0.64 -9.61
C PRO A 41 20.68 1.25 -8.29
N CYS A 42 21.00 0.44 -7.27
CA CYS A 42 21.38 0.93 -5.93
C CYS A 42 22.47 2.03 -5.95
N ALA A 43 23.42 1.92 -6.90
CA ALA A 43 24.50 2.89 -7.08
C ALA A 43 23.99 4.31 -7.39
N SER A 44 22.83 4.45 -8.06
CA SER A 44 22.21 5.76 -8.34
C SER A 44 21.72 6.47 -7.08
N LEU A 45 21.44 5.72 -6.01
CA LEU A 45 21.01 6.23 -4.71
C LEU A 45 22.16 6.28 -3.69
N GLN A 46 23.41 6.10 -4.13
CA GLN A 46 24.56 5.93 -3.24
C GLN A 46 24.35 4.80 -2.20
N ALA A 47 23.56 3.78 -2.58
CA ALA A 47 23.21 2.64 -1.76
C ALA A 47 23.94 1.38 -2.25
N THR A 48 24.10 0.41 -1.35
CA THR A 48 24.77 -0.86 -1.64
C THR A 48 23.74 -1.95 -1.94
N SER A 49 23.91 -2.70 -3.04
CA SER A 49 23.01 -3.81 -3.38
C SER A 49 23.11 -4.95 -2.37
N VAL A 50 21.96 -5.45 -1.93
CA VAL A 50 21.81 -6.69 -1.16
C VAL A 50 21.41 -7.78 -2.15
N GLN A 51 22.40 -8.52 -2.64
CA GLN A 51 22.13 -9.73 -3.42
C GLN A 51 21.35 -10.71 -2.52
N ALA A 52 20.16 -11.15 -2.92
CA ALA A 52 19.57 -12.33 -2.31
C ALA A 52 20.57 -13.49 -2.49
N PRO A 53 20.81 -14.35 -1.48
CA PRO A 53 21.69 -15.49 -1.65
C PRO A 53 21.20 -16.28 -2.86
N SER A 54 22.04 -16.38 -3.89
CA SER A 54 21.80 -17.32 -4.98
C SER A 54 21.65 -18.67 -4.30
N THR A 55 20.48 -19.30 -4.41
CA THR A 55 20.27 -20.67 -3.97
C THR A 55 21.09 -21.60 -4.86
N THR A 56 22.40 -21.64 -4.62
CA THR A 56 23.26 -22.71 -5.08
C THR A 56 22.86 -23.92 -4.25
N ALA A 57 22.29 -24.94 -4.90
CA ALA A 57 21.96 -26.21 -4.28
C ALA A 57 23.23 -26.79 -3.63
N GLY A 58 23.34 -26.63 -2.32
CA GLY A 58 24.45 -27.10 -1.51
C GLY A 58 24.00 -27.07 -0.07
N ALA A 59 23.74 -28.27 0.48
CA ALA A 59 23.27 -28.44 1.83
C ALA A 59 24.17 -27.71 2.82
N SER A 60 23.65 -26.67 3.44
CA SER A 60 24.15 -26.09 4.67
C SER A 60 22.93 -25.62 5.43
N ALA A 61 22.71 -26.23 6.59
CA ALA A 61 21.62 -25.90 7.49
C ALA A 61 21.66 -24.39 7.74
N SER A 62 20.67 -23.67 7.21
CA SER A 62 20.39 -22.33 7.71
C SER A 62 20.06 -22.48 9.19
N PRO A 63 20.58 -21.63 10.09
CA PRO A 63 19.97 -21.52 11.41
C PRO A 63 18.50 -21.22 11.13
N ALA A 64 17.61 -22.05 11.68
CA ALA A 64 16.18 -21.77 11.65
C ALA A 64 16.03 -20.35 12.19
N LEU A 65 15.73 -19.41 11.30
CA LEU A 65 15.15 -18.14 11.71
C LEU A 65 13.97 -18.55 12.60
N PRO A 66 13.84 -18.00 13.82
CA PRO A 66 12.64 -18.24 14.60
C PRO A 66 11.45 -17.98 13.69
N ASP A 67 10.41 -18.80 13.83
CA ASP A 67 9.13 -18.73 13.14
C ASP A 67 8.55 -17.31 13.31
N LEU A 68 9.11 -16.38 12.55
CA LEU A 68 8.62 -15.03 12.38
C LEU A 68 7.41 -15.27 11.50
N PRO A 69 6.19 -15.07 12.01
CA PRO A 69 5.01 -15.26 11.20
C PRO A 69 5.20 -14.42 9.95
N MET A 70 5.42 -15.08 8.81
CA MET A 70 5.34 -14.44 7.51
C MET A 70 3.99 -13.73 7.53
N PRO A 71 3.93 -12.39 7.41
CA PRO A 71 2.67 -11.67 7.51
C PRO A 71 1.86 -11.95 6.25
N MET A 72 1.31 -13.15 6.15
CA MET A 72 0.57 -13.68 5.00
C MET A 72 -0.87 -13.18 4.99
N GLN A 73 -1.31 -12.46 6.03
CA GLN A 73 -2.50 -11.62 5.96
C GLN A 73 -2.06 -10.15 5.89
N SER A 74 -1.88 -9.63 4.67
CA SER A 74 -1.80 -8.19 4.44
C SER A 74 -3.14 -7.50 4.72
N CYS A 75 -4.24 -8.25 4.65
CA CYS A 75 -5.60 -7.80 4.92
C CYS A 75 -6.11 -8.19 6.32
N ALA A 76 -7.21 -7.59 6.75
CA ALA A 76 -7.84 -7.88 8.04
C ALA A 76 -9.03 -8.83 7.89
N GLY A 77 -9.20 -9.81 8.78
CA GLY A 77 -10.33 -10.74 8.76
C GLY A 77 -11.62 -10.14 9.31
N THR A 78 -11.51 -9.20 10.26
CA THR A 78 -12.64 -8.52 10.91
C THR A 78 -12.45 -7.01 10.94
N ALA A 79 -13.51 -6.25 11.20
CA ALA A 79 -13.41 -4.79 11.32
C ALA A 79 -12.66 -4.33 12.57
N ALA A 80 -12.78 -5.07 13.69
CA ALA A 80 -11.96 -4.84 14.87
C ALA A 80 -10.46 -5.02 14.56
N GLU A 81 -10.10 -6.07 13.82
CA GLU A 81 -8.72 -6.29 13.36
C GLU A 81 -8.28 -5.19 12.39
N LEU A 82 -9.14 -4.77 11.45
CA LEU A 82 -8.85 -3.66 10.52
C LEU A 82 -8.57 -2.37 11.29
N ARG A 83 -9.41 -2.03 12.28
CA ARG A 83 -9.23 -0.87 13.16
C ARG A 83 -7.88 -0.93 13.85
N GLN A 84 -7.54 -2.06 14.47
CA GLN A 84 -6.27 -2.21 15.19
C GLN A 84 -5.07 -2.03 14.26
N ARG A 85 -5.11 -2.62 13.06
CA ARG A 85 -4.02 -2.50 12.09
C ARG A 85 -3.83 -1.08 11.57
N VAL A 86 -4.92 -0.31 11.43
CA VAL A 86 -4.84 1.12 11.14
C VAL A 86 -4.20 1.87 12.31
N ILE A 87 -4.63 1.62 13.55
CA ILE A 87 -4.02 2.22 14.74
C ILE A 87 -2.51 1.95 14.78
N ASP A 88 -2.10 0.70 14.57
CA ASP A 88 -0.70 0.29 14.57
C ASP A 88 0.13 1.03 13.49
N ALA A 89 -0.44 1.22 12.29
CA ALA A 89 0.23 1.95 11.22
C ALA A 89 0.49 3.42 11.60
N PHE A 90 -0.46 4.07 12.26
CA PHE A 90 -0.30 5.44 12.76
C PHE A 90 0.63 5.52 13.96
N ALA A 91 0.52 4.61 14.92
CA ALA A 91 1.37 4.56 16.11
C ALA A 91 2.86 4.37 15.73
N LEU A 92 3.13 3.54 14.72
CA LEU A 92 4.48 3.29 14.22
C LEU A 92 4.93 4.27 13.12
N ARG A 93 4.07 5.21 12.71
CA ARG A 93 4.32 6.13 11.59
C ARG A 93 4.74 5.40 10.30
N ASP A 94 4.21 4.21 10.07
CA ASP A 94 4.65 3.29 9.03
C ASP A 94 3.66 3.26 7.86
N PRO A 95 3.98 3.92 6.74
CA PRO A 95 3.08 3.95 5.59
C PRO A 95 2.96 2.61 4.88
N ASN A 96 3.93 1.70 5.03
CA ASN A 96 3.86 0.38 4.40
C ASN A 96 2.82 -0.50 5.11
N ARG A 97 2.63 -0.32 6.42
CA ARG A 97 1.57 -0.99 7.17
C ARG A 97 0.20 -0.57 6.69
N LEU A 98 -0.03 0.75 6.51
CA LEU A 98 -1.30 1.24 5.98
C LEU A 98 -1.49 0.84 4.51
N ALA A 99 -0.45 0.94 3.68
CA ALA A 99 -0.47 0.50 2.28
C ALA A 99 -0.73 -1.01 2.13
N GLY A 100 -0.31 -1.83 3.09
CA GLY A 100 -0.60 -3.27 3.14
C GLY A 100 -2.10 -3.58 3.25
N LEU A 101 -2.89 -2.69 3.85
CA LEU A 101 -4.34 -2.82 4.00
C LEU A 101 -5.11 -2.42 2.72
N MET A 102 -4.45 -1.82 1.74
CA MET A 102 -5.07 -1.30 0.53
C MET A 102 -5.23 -2.39 -0.55
N LEU A 103 -6.38 -2.40 -1.22
CA LEU A 103 -6.63 -3.22 -2.40
C LEU A 103 -6.16 -2.48 -3.66
N TRP A 104 -4.91 -2.70 -4.05
CA TRP A 104 -4.27 -2.08 -5.21
C TRP A 104 -4.75 -2.59 -6.58
N ARG A 105 -5.59 -3.63 -6.61
CA ARG A 105 -6.09 -4.21 -7.86
C ARG A 105 -6.92 -3.17 -8.64
N GLY A 106 -6.56 -2.98 -9.91
CA GLY A 106 -7.23 -2.06 -10.84
C GLY A 106 -6.67 -0.63 -10.86
N TYR A 107 -5.62 -0.32 -10.10
CA TYR A 107 -4.96 0.99 -10.14
C TYR A 107 -3.99 1.10 -11.32
N GLY A 108 -3.96 2.28 -11.97
CA GLY A 108 -2.90 2.64 -12.91
C GLY A 108 -1.61 3.05 -12.17
N ARG A 109 -0.43 2.75 -12.75
CA ARG A 109 0.90 2.97 -12.11
C ARG A 109 1.07 4.36 -11.50
N ALA A 110 0.67 5.42 -12.22
CA ALA A 110 0.80 6.79 -11.75
C ALA A 110 -0.12 7.11 -10.54
N ALA A 111 -1.34 6.58 -10.53
CA ALA A 111 -2.28 6.76 -9.42
C ALA A 111 -1.74 6.10 -8.14
N VAL A 112 -1.15 4.91 -8.24
CA VAL A 112 -0.55 4.20 -7.09
C VAL A 112 0.56 5.02 -6.42
N ILE A 113 1.44 5.66 -7.20
CA ILE A 113 2.55 6.44 -6.62
C ILE A 113 2.03 7.66 -5.85
N GLY A 114 1.03 8.35 -6.40
CA GLY A 114 0.36 9.47 -5.74
C GLY A 114 -0.27 9.03 -4.42
N ASP A 115 -1.00 7.93 -4.45
CA ASP A 115 -1.68 7.36 -3.29
C ASP A 115 -0.71 6.91 -2.20
N ILE A 116 0.38 6.21 -2.54
CA ILE A 116 1.41 5.83 -1.56
C ILE A 116 2.00 7.06 -0.86
N ARG A 117 2.24 8.14 -1.61
CA ARG A 117 2.72 9.40 -1.02
C ARG A 117 1.67 10.01 -0.09
N SER A 118 0.40 10.00 -0.48
CA SER A 118 -0.72 10.48 0.34
C SER A 118 -0.84 9.68 1.64
N LEU A 119 -0.77 8.34 1.58
CA LEU A 119 -0.71 7.48 2.77
C LEU A 119 0.50 7.84 3.66
N GLY A 120 1.66 8.08 3.04
CA GLY A 120 2.88 8.56 3.70
C GLY A 120 2.70 9.84 4.51
N GLN A 121 1.95 10.81 3.98
CA GLN A 121 1.66 12.04 4.71
C GLN A 121 0.59 11.84 5.77
N LEU A 122 -0.41 11.00 5.48
CA LEU A 122 -1.51 10.72 6.38
C LEU A 122 -1.04 10.08 7.69
N VAL A 123 -0.24 9.00 7.62
CA VAL A 123 0.25 8.30 8.84
C VAL A 123 1.19 9.14 9.70
N ARG A 124 1.69 10.29 9.20
CA ARG A 124 2.51 11.24 9.95
C ARG A 124 1.69 12.24 10.77
N GLN A 125 0.39 12.36 10.49
CA GLN A 125 -0.52 13.19 11.27
C GLN A 125 -1.00 12.45 12.52
N PRO A 126 -1.18 13.11 13.67
CA PRO A 126 -1.80 12.47 14.84
C PRO A 126 -3.17 11.88 14.46
N LEU A 127 -3.43 10.65 14.87
CA LEU A 127 -4.73 10.01 14.67
C LEU A 127 -5.66 10.46 15.79
N LEU A 128 -6.73 11.16 15.44
CA LEU A 128 -7.73 11.65 16.39
C LEU A 128 -8.87 10.65 16.55
N GLU A 129 -9.36 10.10 15.43
CA GLU A 129 -10.52 9.20 15.44
C GLU A 129 -10.54 8.23 14.24
N ILE A 130 -11.17 7.07 14.46
CA ILE A 130 -11.54 6.09 13.44
C ILE A 130 -13.04 5.81 13.54
N HIS A 131 -13.76 6.13 12.47
CA HIS A 131 -15.19 5.86 12.34
C HIS A 131 -15.45 4.84 11.22
N PHE A 132 -16.32 3.87 11.49
CA PHE A 132 -16.77 2.85 10.53
C PHE A 132 -18.21 3.13 10.14
N GLY A 133 -18.52 2.98 8.85
CA GLY A 133 -19.84 3.24 8.32
C GLY A 133 -19.83 4.33 7.25
N ASN A 134 -21.04 4.67 6.81
CA ASN A 134 -21.28 5.50 5.64
C ASN A 134 -21.59 6.95 6.03
N GLU A 135 -21.74 7.22 7.33
CA GLU A 135 -22.58 8.29 7.79
C GLU A 135 -21.80 9.61 7.89
N THR A 136 -22.51 10.61 7.41
CA THR A 136 -22.09 11.99 7.21
C THR A 136 -22.77 12.74 8.33
N ASP A 137 -22.12 12.91 9.47
CA ASP A 137 -22.65 13.79 10.52
C ASP A 137 -21.55 14.77 10.94
N ASP A 138 -21.49 15.86 10.18
CA ASP A 138 -21.16 17.17 10.70
C ASP A 138 -22.44 17.76 11.36
N ASP A 139 -23.17 16.93 12.13
CA ASP A 139 -24.33 17.34 12.92
C ASP A 139 -24.02 17.12 14.41
N PRO A 140 -23.74 18.19 15.18
CA PRO A 140 -23.37 18.09 16.58
C PRO A 140 -24.51 17.63 17.51
N ASP A 141 -25.74 17.45 17.00
CA ASP A 141 -26.92 17.06 17.79
C ASP A 141 -27.24 15.55 17.77
N ALA A 142 -26.45 14.70 17.08
CA ALA A 142 -26.70 13.24 17.01
C ALA A 142 -26.20 12.43 18.22
N ALA A 143 -25.68 13.07 19.27
CA ALA A 143 -25.08 12.41 20.42
C ALA A 143 -26.08 11.67 21.35
N ASP A 144 -27.39 11.89 21.22
CA ASP A 144 -28.40 11.40 22.17
C ASP A 144 -29.26 10.21 21.69
N ALA A 145 -28.93 9.57 20.57
CA ALA A 145 -29.62 8.36 20.11
C ALA A 145 -28.76 7.09 20.25
N ALA A 146 -28.36 6.75 21.48
CA ALA A 146 -27.71 5.48 21.80
C ALA A 146 -28.71 4.31 21.78
N GLY A 147 -29.13 3.90 20.58
CA GLY A 147 -29.62 2.55 20.33
C GLY A 147 -28.45 1.57 20.19
N PRO A 148 -28.62 0.27 20.51
CA PRO A 148 -27.55 -0.71 20.34
C PRO A 148 -27.06 -0.66 18.88
N PRO A 149 -25.73 -0.67 18.61
CA PRO A 149 -25.23 -0.58 17.26
C PRO A 149 -25.74 -1.79 16.48
N ALA A 150 -26.77 -1.58 15.67
CA ALA A 150 -27.08 -2.49 14.59
C ALA A 150 -25.81 -2.63 13.77
N ALA A 151 -25.53 -3.84 13.27
CA ALA A 151 -24.42 -4.14 12.36
C ALA A 151 -24.62 -3.41 11.01
N ALA A 152 -24.61 -2.08 11.06
CA ALA A 152 -24.77 -1.17 9.95
C ALA A 152 -23.54 -1.29 9.07
N ALA A 153 -23.77 -1.42 7.77
CA ALA A 153 -22.80 -1.86 6.78
C ALA A 153 -21.47 -1.11 6.90
N GLU A 154 -20.43 -1.84 7.31
CA GLU A 154 -19.04 -1.38 7.40
C GLU A 154 -18.43 -1.30 5.99
N ASP A 155 -19.08 -0.58 5.09
CA ASP A 155 -18.64 -0.38 3.70
C ASP A 155 -17.67 0.81 3.58
N GLY A 156 -17.45 1.55 4.67
CA GLY A 156 -16.62 2.74 4.74
C GLY A 156 -15.80 2.84 6.02
N LEU A 157 -14.64 3.47 5.92
CA LEU A 157 -13.75 3.85 7.02
C LEU A 157 -13.39 5.33 6.88
N GLN A 158 -13.63 6.12 7.91
CA GLN A 158 -13.21 7.52 7.98
C GLN A 158 -12.13 7.69 9.05
N LEU A 159 -11.02 8.32 8.67
CA LEU A 159 -9.91 8.65 9.55
C LEU A 159 -9.86 10.16 9.76
N ARG A 160 -9.84 10.57 11.03
CA ARG A 160 -9.71 11.97 11.44
C ARG A 160 -8.31 12.17 11.98
N THR A 161 -7.58 13.13 11.41
CA THR A 161 -6.15 13.32 11.70
C THR A 161 -5.80 14.79 11.82
N GLY A 162 -4.73 15.12 12.54
CA GLY A 162 -4.25 16.50 12.72
C GLY A 162 -4.34 16.97 14.17
N GLY A 163 -4.64 18.25 14.36
CA GLY A 163 -4.83 18.84 15.69
C GLY A 163 -5.24 20.31 15.60
N GLY A 164 -6.29 20.69 16.34
CA GLY A 164 -6.83 22.05 16.29
C GLY A 164 -7.40 22.39 14.91
N ILE A 165 -6.94 23.49 14.31
CA ILE A 165 -7.45 24.01 13.03
C ILE A 165 -7.04 23.20 11.78
N ASP A 166 -6.08 22.28 11.92
CA ASP A 166 -5.54 21.48 10.80
C ASP A 166 -6.15 20.06 10.73
N GLU A 167 -7.35 19.89 11.29
CA GLU A 167 -8.06 18.62 11.24
C GLU A 167 -8.43 18.24 9.81
N ARG A 168 -8.09 17.01 9.42
CA ARG A 168 -8.38 16.46 8.10
C ARG A 168 -9.08 15.12 8.24
N SER A 169 -10.15 14.97 7.46
CA SER A 169 -10.89 13.72 7.30
C SER A 169 -10.48 13.02 6.00
N THR A 170 -10.08 11.75 6.09
CA THR A 170 -9.79 10.91 4.92
C THR A 170 -10.73 9.71 4.91
N ARG A 171 -11.33 9.41 3.77
CA ARG A 171 -12.32 8.32 3.63
C ARG A 171 -11.79 7.20 2.75
N PHE A 172 -12.07 5.98 3.19
CA PHE A 172 -11.79 4.75 2.47
C PHE A 172 -13.08 3.94 2.31
N ALA A 173 -13.19 3.23 1.21
CA ALA A 173 -14.18 2.17 1.06
C ALA A 173 -13.59 0.89 1.63
N ILE A 174 -14.40 0.12 2.33
CA ILE A 174 -14.05 -1.21 2.78
C ILE A 174 -14.60 -2.19 1.74
N THR A 175 -13.76 -3.11 1.27
CA THR A 175 -14.12 -4.11 0.25
C THR A 175 -13.76 -5.49 0.75
N ARG A 176 -14.69 -6.44 0.64
CA ARG A 176 -14.39 -7.85 0.94
C ARG A 176 -13.78 -8.53 -0.28
N GLN A 177 -12.56 -9.06 -0.14
CA GLN A 177 -11.89 -9.81 -1.20
C GLN A 177 -11.02 -10.92 -0.60
N ALA A 178 -11.12 -12.12 -1.18
CA ALA A 178 -10.40 -13.31 -0.72
C ALA A 178 -10.64 -13.63 0.78
N GLY A 179 -11.88 -13.45 1.25
CA GLY A 179 -12.27 -13.69 2.64
C GLY A 179 -11.94 -12.54 3.62
N CYS A 180 -11.10 -11.59 3.22
CA CYS A 180 -10.66 -10.46 4.03
C CYS A 180 -11.38 -9.13 3.72
N LEU A 181 -11.24 -8.17 4.63
CA LEU A 181 -11.49 -6.75 4.43
C LEU A 181 -10.23 -6.01 3.92
N TRP A 182 -10.44 -5.15 2.92
CA TRP A 182 -9.42 -4.29 2.32
C TRP A 182 -9.91 -2.86 2.19
N LEU A 183 -8.98 -1.90 2.16
CA LEU A 183 -9.27 -0.49 1.94
C LEU A 183 -9.11 -0.08 0.48
N ARG A 184 -9.92 0.86 0.02
CA ARG A 184 -9.74 1.57 -1.25
C ARG A 184 -9.95 3.06 -1.01
N TYR A 185 -9.24 3.92 -1.70
CA TYR A 185 -9.51 5.36 -1.62
C TYR A 185 -10.94 5.66 -2.10
N ARG A 186 -11.66 6.50 -1.36
CA ARG A 186 -12.85 7.20 -1.87
C ARG A 186 -12.41 8.61 -2.21
N GLY A 187 -12.53 8.97 -3.49
CA GLY A 187 -12.29 10.34 -3.97
C GLY A 187 -13.32 11.32 -3.41
#